data_AF-A0A956YLS7-F1
#
_entry.id   AF-A0A956YLS7-F1
#
_cell.length_a   1.000
_cell.length_b   1.000
_cell.length_c   1.000
_cell.angle_alpha   90.00
_cell.angle_beta   90.00
_cell.angle_gamma   90.00
#
_symmetry.space_group_name_H-M   'P 1'
#
loop_
_entity.id
_entity.type
_entity.pdbx_description
1 polymer ?
#
loop_
_entity_poly.entity_id
_entity_poly.type
_entity_poly.pdbx_seq_one_letter_code
_entity_poly.pdbx_strand_id
1 'polypeptide(L)'
;FGTETVVVRLNDRSNFEKFHELGALIIEPATVMVGLLEQFVRSPSAASLLLGMDEGQDVVDIELRNPALHGVALRELQLPLDTLVLSVHRKGDTIISHGYTQLELGDRITIVGKSGSLNEVMLRLEG
;
A
#
# COMPACT_ATOMS: atom_id res chain seq x y z
N PHE A 1 -11.35 11.79 14.76
CA PHE A 1 -9.88 11.82 14.87
C PHE A 1 -9.43 10.49 15.42
N GLY A 2 -8.84 9.65 14.59
CA GLY A 2 -8.29 8.36 14.99
C GLY A 2 -7.36 7.93 13.87
N THR A 3 -6.07 8.05 14.10
CA THR A 3 -5.06 7.54 13.16
C THR A 3 -5.14 6.03 13.22
N GLU A 4 -5.60 5.40 12.13
CA GLU A 4 -5.76 3.93 12.05
C GLU A 4 -4.42 3.19 12.19
N THR A 5 -3.32 3.84 11.80
CA THR A 5 -1.97 3.31 11.89
C THR A 5 -1.05 4.29 12.62
N VAL A 6 -0.32 3.81 13.63
CA VAL A 6 0.73 4.56 14.33
C VAL A 6 2.08 3.96 13.92
N VAL A 7 2.99 4.77 13.39
CA VAL A 7 4.34 4.34 13.00
C VAL A 7 5.36 4.88 14.00
N VAL A 8 6.23 4.02 14.52
CA VAL A 8 7.23 4.38 15.55
C VAL A 8 8.62 3.99 15.08
N ARG A 9 9.55 4.94 15.12
CA ARG A 9 10.99 4.65 15.01
C ARG A 9 11.51 4.13 16.34
N LEU A 10 12.00 2.89 16.37
CA LEU A 10 12.63 2.32 17.56
C LEU A 10 14.05 2.85 17.72
N ASN A 11 14.28 3.62 18.78
CA ASN A 11 15.62 4.11 19.14
C ASN A 11 16.28 3.25 20.23
N ASP A 12 15.47 2.66 21.12
CA ASP A 12 15.92 1.77 22.19
C ASP A 12 15.05 0.51 22.16
N ARG A 13 15.70 -0.64 22.00
CA ARG A 13 15.08 -1.97 21.91
C ARG A 13 14.29 -2.34 23.16
N SER A 14 14.61 -1.75 24.31
CA SER A 14 13.84 -1.92 25.55
C SER A 14 12.37 -1.48 25.44
N ASN A 15 12.06 -0.63 24.46
CA ASN A 15 10.69 -0.14 24.22
C ASN A 15 9.91 -0.97 23.19
N PHE A 16 10.52 -2.02 22.61
CA PHE A 16 9.87 -2.83 21.58
C PHE A 16 8.51 -3.36 22.04
N GLU A 17 8.48 -4.07 23.18
CA GLU A 17 7.24 -4.66 23.73
C GLU A 17 6.15 -3.61 23.95
N LYS A 18 6.51 -2.45 24.52
CA LYS A 18 5.56 -1.35 24.78
C LYS A 18 4.93 -0.84 23.49
N PHE A 19 5.73 -0.63 22.44
CA PHE A 19 5.20 -0.18 21.15
C PHE A 19 4.43 -1.27 20.43
N HIS A 20 4.81 -2.54 20.62
CA HIS A 20 4.14 -3.68 20.02
C HIS A 20 2.74 -3.88 20.63
N GLU A 21 2.63 -3.77 21.95
CA GLU A 21 1.34 -3.81 22.69
C GLU A 21 0.39 -2.67 22.28
N LEU A 22 0.94 -1.52 21.87
CA LEU A 22 0.15 -0.39 21.34
C LEU A 22 -0.33 -0.62 19.89
N GLY A 23 0.03 -1.74 19.26
CA GLY A 23 -0.28 -2.01 17.86
C GLY A 23 0.46 -1.09 16.88
N ALA A 24 1.56 -0.47 17.30
CA ALA A 24 2.34 0.41 16.43
C ALA A 24 3.12 -0.41 15.40
N LEU A 25 3.23 0.13 14.18
CA LEU A 25 4.20 -0.33 13.20
C LEU A 25 5.59 0.16 13.62
N ILE A 26 6.42 -0.76 14.10
CA ILE A 26 7.75 -0.45 14.61
C ILE A 26 8.79 -0.52 13.49
N ILE A 27 9.54 0.55 13.30
CA ILE A 27 10.65 0.66 12.35
C ILE A 27 11.96 0.73 13.14
N GLU A 28 12.78 -0.31 13.06
CA GLU A 28 14.16 -0.31 13.57
C GLU A 28 15.11 0.01 12.40
N PRO A 29 15.71 1.23 12.32
CA PRO A 29 16.45 1.66 11.14
C PRO A 29 17.60 0.73 10.74
N ALA A 30 18.34 0.21 11.71
CA ALA A 30 19.48 -0.66 11.44
C ALA A 30 19.07 -1.91 10.64
N THR A 31 17.96 -2.54 11.02
CA THR A 31 17.43 -3.73 10.35
C THR A 31 16.80 -3.38 9.00
N VAL A 32 16.06 -2.26 8.94
CA VAL A 32 15.42 -1.79 7.69
C VAL A 32 16.46 -1.49 6.61
N MET A 33 17.59 -0.85 6.96
CA MET A 33 18.63 -0.51 6.00
C MET A 33 19.25 -1.75 5.32
N VAL A 34 19.42 -2.86 6.04
CA VAL A 34 19.94 -4.11 5.45
C VAL A 34 18.97 -4.64 4.40
N GLY A 35 17.68 -4.73 4.72
CA GLY A 35 16.66 -5.18 3.77
C GLY A 35 16.53 -4.26 2.54
N LEU A 36 16.65 -2.94 2.73
CA LEU A 36 16.69 -1.99 1.63
C LEU A 36 17.90 -2.21 0.72
N LEU A 37 19.10 -2.39 1.28
CA LEU A 37 20.31 -2.68 0.50
C LEU A 37 20.18 -3.98 -0.30
N GLU A 38 19.69 -5.05 0.32
CA GLU A 38 19.42 -6.32 -0.36
C GLU A 38 18.45 -6.14 -1.53
N GLN A 39 17.39 -5.35 -1.34
CA GLN A 39 16.42 -5.07 -2.39
C GLN A 39 17.03 -4.28 -3.55
N PHE A 40 17.89 -3.29 -3.26
CA PHE A 40 18.61 -2.56 -4.32
C PHE A 40 19.61 -3.46 -5.07
N VAL A 41 20.22 -4.44 -4.42
CA VAL A 41 21.08 -5.42 -5.11
C VAL A 41 20.28 -6.34 -6.02
N ARG A 42 19.10 -6.79 -5.56
CA ARG A 42 18.26 -7.76 -6.28
C ARG A 42 17.41 -7.13 -7.39
N SER A 43 16.80 -5.97 -7.13
CA SER A 43 15.88 -5.29 -8.05
C SER A 43 15.86 -3.77 -7.79
N PRO A 44 16.87 -3.03 -8.31
CA PRO A 44 16.97 -1.59 -8.09
C PRO A 44 15.74 -0.81 -8.56
N SER A 45 15.20 -1.11 -9.74
CA SER A 45 14.06 -0.38 -10.30
C SER A 45 12.78 -0.54 -9.47
N ALA A 46 12.52 -1.75 -8.97
CA ALA A 46 11.37 -1.97 -8.09
C ALA A 46 11.55 -1.28 -6.73
N ALA A 47 12.78 -1.26 -6.20
CA ALA A 47 13.10 -0.51 -4.98
C ALA A 47 12.84 0.98 -5.15
N SER A 48 13.36 1.59 -6.22
CA SER A 48 13.18 3.01 -6.53
C SER A 48 11.71 3.39 -6.66
N LEU A 49 10.91 2.56 -7.34
CA LEU A 49 9.47 2.79 -7.51
C LEU A 49 8.73 2.81 -6.18
N LEU A 50 8.93 1.78 -5.33
CA LEU A 50 8.26 1.67 -4.04
C LEU A 50 8.70 2.74 -3.03
N LEU A 51 9.92 3.26 -3.18
CA LEU A 51 10.47 4.32 -2.33
C LEU A 51 10.14 5.74 -2.84
N GLY A 52 9.38 5.87 -3.92
CA GLY A 52 9.03 7.18 -4.51
C GLY A 52 10.23 7.94 -5.07
N MET A 53 11.29 7.23 -5.48
CA MET A 53 12.49 7.84 -6.07
C MET A 53 12.37 8.10 -7.57
N ASP A 54 11.35 7.54 -8.22
CA ASP A 54 11.08 7.73 -9.65
C ASP A 54 10.12 8.91 -9.85
N GLU A 55 10.62 10.00 -10.45
CA GLU A 55 9.84 11.21 -10.63
C GLU A 55 8.66 10.96 -11.58
N GLY A 56 7.44 11.07 -11.05
CA GLY A 56 6.21 10.99 -11.82
C GLY A 56 5.41 9.69 -11.66
N GLN A 57 5.90 8.73 -10.86
CA GLN A 57 5.10 7.61 -10.38
C GLN A 57 5.08 7.57 -8.86
N ASP A 58 3.96 7.13 -8.31
CA ASP A 58 3.79 6.97 -6.87
C ASP A 58 3.04 5.67 -6.58
N VAL A 59 3.15 5.18 -5.34
CA VAL A 59 2.50 3.96 -4.86
C VAL A 59 1.66 4.32 -3.65
N VAL A 60 0.35 4.10 -3.75
CA VAL A 60 -0.62 4.47 -2.71
C VAL A 60 -1.46 3.29 -2.30
N ASP A 61 -1.84 3.27 -1.02
CA ASP A 61 -2.85 2.37 -0.49
C ASP A 61 -4.17 3.13 -0.35
N ILE A 62 -5.23 2.60 -0.97
CA ILE A 62 -6.56 3.20 -0.95
C ILE A 62 -7.55 2.20 -0.34
N GLU A 63 -8.30 2.64 0.66
CA GLU A 63 -9.38 1.82 1.23
C GLU A 63 -10.63 1.92 0.35
N LEU A 64 -11.20 0.77 -0.03
CA LEU A 64 -12.45 0.73 -0.77
C LEU A 64 -13.62 1.07 0.15
N ARG A 65 -14.15 2.29 -0.02
CA ARG A 65 -15.31 2.80 0.72
C ARG A 65 -16.55 2.94 -0.16
N ASN A 66 -16.39 2.96 -1.48
CA ASN A 66 -17.49 3.02 -2.43
C ASN A 66 -18.29 1.69 -2.46
N PRO A 67 -19.55 1.67 -1.98
CA PRO A 67 -20.36 0.45 -1.96
C PRO A 67 -20.78 -0.04 -3.34
N ALA A 68 -20.78 0.83 -4.36
CA ALA A 68 -21.13 0.45 -5.74
C ALA A 68 -20.07 -0.44 -6.40
N LEU A 69 -18.85 -0.47 -5.85
CA LEU A 69 -17.75 -1.29 -6.33
C LEU A 69 -17.63 -2.62 -5.58
N HIS A 70 -18.49 -2.87 -4.58
CA HIS A 70 -18.52 -4.15 -3.89
C HIS A 70 -18.91 -5.29 -4.85
N GLY A 71 -18.12 -6.37 -4.86
CA GLY A 71 -18.30 -7.52 -5.75
C GLY A 71 -17.83 -7.31 -7.20
N VAL A 72 -17.41 -6.09 -7.56
CA VAL A 72 -16.90 -5.78 -8.90
C VAL A 72 -15.51 -6.39 -9.07
N ALA A 73 -15.26 -7.05 -10.21
CA ALA A 73 -13.95 -7.60 -10.52
C ALA A 73 -12.98 -6.49 -10.97
N LEU A 74 -11.69 -6.60 -10.60
CA LEU A 74 -10.69 -5.59 -10.96
C LEU A 74 -10.65 -5.23 -12.45
N ARG A 75 -10.84 -6.20 -13.35
CA ARG A 75 -10.85 -5.97 -14.81
C ARG A 75 -12.04 -5.14 -15.32
N GLU A 76 -13.10 -5.03 -14.51
CA GLU A 76 -14.29 -4.25 -14.84
C GLU A 76 -14.14 -2.79 -14.38
N LEU A 77 -13.11 -2.49 -13.58
CA LEU A 77 -12.74 -1.12 -13.25
C LEU A 77 -12.18 -0.43 -14.50
N GLN A 78 -12.75 0.73 -14.82
CA GLN A 78 -12.19 1.61 -15.87
C GLN A 78 -11.09 2.46 -15.26
N LEU A 79 -9.95 1.86 -14.96
CA LEU A 79 -8.79 2.56 -14.41
C LEU A 79 -8.05 3.35 -15.51
N PRO A 80 -7.39 4.46 -15.17
CA PRO A 80 -6.50 5.15 -16.10
C PRO A 80 -5.40 4.21 -16.62
N LEU A 81 -5.00 4.39 -17.89
CA LEU A 81 -4.07 3.50 -18.58
C LEU A 81 -2.67 3.43 -17.95
N ASP A 82 -2.30 4.44 -17.17
CA ASP A 82 -1.01 4.55 -16.47
C ASP A 82 -1.13 4.22 -14.98
N THR A 83 -2.13 3.39 -14.61
CA THR A 83 -2.29 2.84 -13.27
C THR A 83 -2.28 1.31 -13.29
N LEU A 84 -1.78 0.72 -12.21
CA LEU A 84 -1.73 -0.72 -12.01
C LEU A 84 -2.06 -1.07 -10.55
N VAL A 85 -3.00 -1.98 -10.37
CA VAL A 85 -3.27 -2.58 -9.05
C VAL A 85 -2.24 -3.68 -8.80
N LEU A 86 -1.46 -3.52 -7.73
CA LEU A 86 -0.39 -4.44 -7.35
C LEU A 86 -0.88 -5.55 -6.42
N SER A 87 -1.73 -5.19 -5.46
CA SER A 87 -2.26 -6.12 -4.46
C SER A 87 -3.57 -5.60 -3.86
N VAL A 88 -4.34 -6.53 -3.31
CA VAL A 88 -5.49 -6.23 -2.45
C VAL A 88 -5.20 -6.82 -1.08
N HIS A 89 -5.34 -6.03 -0.03
CA HIS A 89 -5.22 -6.46 1.35
C HIS A 89 -6.60 -6.58 1.97
N ARG A 90 -6.94 -7.78 2.44
CA ARG A 90 -8.25 -8.10 3.01
C ARG A 90 -8.07 -8.89 4.29
N LYS A 91 -8.63 -8.39 5.39
CA LYS A 91 -8.65 -9.10 6.69
C LYS A 91 -7.25 -9.56 7.17
N GLY A 92 -6.22 -8.78 6.86
CA GLY A 92 -4.82 -9.06 7.22
C GLY A 92 -4.03 -9.87 6.20
N ASP A 93 -4.67 -10.41 5.17
CA ASP A 93 -4.01 -11.19 4.12
C ASP A 93 -3.75 -10.35 2.87
N THR A 94 -2.61 -10.59 2.23
CA THR A 94 -2.28 -10.03 0.91
C THR A 94 -2.77 -10.96 -0.18
N ILE A 95 -3.67 -10.47 -1.01
CA ILE A 95 -4.17 -11.15 -2.21
C ILE A 95 -3.38 -10.61 -3.41
N ILE A 96 -2.71 -11.52 -4.12
CA ILE A 96 -2.10 -11.19 -5.42
C ILE A 96 -3.22 -10.86 -6.40
N SER A 97 -3.29 -9.59 -6.80
CA SER A 97 -4.38 -9.09 -7.62
C SER A 97 -4.28 -9.58 -9.05
N HIS A 98 -5.42 -9.99 -9.61
CA HIS A 98 -5.59 -10.30 -11.02
C HIS A 98 -6.96 -9.83 -11.49
N GLY A 99 -7.22 -9.84 -12.79
CA GLY A 99 -8.49 -9.32 -13.34
C GLY A 99 -9.77 -9.92 -12.75
N TYR A 100 -9.73 -11.14 -12.22
CA TYR A 100 -10.86 -11.83 -11.57
C TYR A 100 -11.00 -11.54 -10.07
N THR A 101 -10.09 -10.78 -9.46
CA THR A 101 -10.15 -10.46 -8.03
C THR A 101 -11.37 -9.57 -7.82
N GLN A 102 -12.36 -10.07 -7.10
CA GLN A 102 -13.56 -9.31 -6.74
C GLN A 102 -13.25 -8.46 -5.52
N LEU A 103 -13.64 -7.20 -5.58
CA LEU A 103 -13.46 -6.24 -4.51
C LEU A 103 -14.47 -6.43 -3.38
N GLU A 104 -14.04 -6.25 -2.14
CA GLU A 104 -14.89 -6.20 -0.94
C GLU A 104 -14.75 -4.85 -0.25
N LEU A 105 -15.83 -4.38 0.38
CA LEU A 105 -15.79 -3.13 1.15
C LEU A 105 -14.78 -3.26 2.30
N GLY A 106 -13.96 -2.24 2.49
CA GLY A 106 -12.86 -2.25 3.45
C GLY A 106 -11.58 -2.94 2.94
N ASP A 107 -11.55 -3.42 1.69
CA ASP A 107 -10.30 -3.80 1.04
C ASP A 107 -9.34 -2.61 1.01
N ARG A 108 -8.06 -2.83 1.31
CA ARG A 108 -7.00 -1.86 1.08
C ARG A 108 -6.25 -2.23 -0.19
N ILE A 109 -6.33 -1.38 -1.20
CA ILE A 109 -5.85 -1.67 -2.55
C ILE A 109 -4.56 -0.88 -2.78
N THR A 110 -3.47 -1.57 -3.07
CA THR A 110 -2.19 -0.95 -3.42
C THR A 110 -2.13 -0.69 -4.92
N ILE A 111 -1.95 0.58 -5.29
CA ILE A 111 -1.98 1.02 -6.69
C ILE A 111 -0.73 1.84 -6.98
N VAL A 112 -0.12 1.57 -8.13
CA VAL A 112 0.95 2.39 -8.69
C VAL A 112 0.45 3.18 -9.89
N GLY A 113 0.90 4.42 -10.05
CA GLY A 113 0.60 5.24 -11.22
C GLY A 113 1.04 6.68 -11.08
N LYS A 114 0.66 7.54 -12.03
CA LYS A 114 0.94 8.99 -11.94
C LYS A 114 0.03 9.65 -10.92
N SER A 115 0.52 10.68 -10.23
CA SER A 115 -0.23 11.37 -9.17
C SER A 115 -1.61 11.87 -9.62
N GLY A 116 -1.75 12.37 -10.85
CA GLY A 116 -3.05 12.79 -11.39
C GLY A 116 -4.05 11.63 -11.52
N SER A 117 -3.60 10.50 -12.07
CA SER A 117 -4.41 9.29 -12.24
C SER A 117 -4.74 8.63 -10.90
N LEU A 118 -3.80 8.64 -9.94
CA LEU A 118 -4.05 8.12 -8.60
C LEU A 118 -5.12 8.92 -7.85
N ASN A 119 -5.15 10.25 -8.01
CA ASN A 119 -6.22 11.07 -7.44
C ASN A 119 -7.60 10.73 -8.02
N GLU A 120 -7.69 10.48 -9.34
CA GLU A 120 -8.93 10.04 -9.98
C GLU A 120 -9.39 8.67 -9.42
N VAL A 121 -8.46 7.73 -9.28
CA VAL A 121 -8.75 6.41 -8.74
C VAL A 121 -9.18 6.49 -7.27
N MET A 122 -8.52 7.32 -6.46
CA MET A 122 -8.88 7.56 -5.07
C MET A 122 -10.32 8.07 -4.94
N LEU A 123 -10.70 9.09 -5.70
CA LEU A 123 -12.07 9.62 -5.72
C LEU A 123 -13.10 8.55 -6.06
N ARG A 124 -12.78 7.65 -6.99
CA ARG A 124 -13.68 6.57 -7.41
C ARG A 124 -13.83 5.46 -6.37
N LEU A 125 -12.75 5.11 -5.68
CA LEU A 125 -12.75 4.05 -4.67
C LEU A 125 -13.30 4.52 -3.31
N GLU A 126 -13.20 5.82 -3.02
CA GLU A 126 -13.67 6.38 -1.74
C GLU A 126 -15.10 6.93 -1.76
N GLY A 127 -15.57 7.45 -2.91
CA GLY A 127 -16.88 8.10 -3.05
C GLY A 127 -18.03 7.14 -3.27
#